data_AF-A0A349MPL6-F1
#
_entry.id   AF-A0A349MPL6-F1
#
_cell.length_a   1.000
_cell.length_b   1.000
_cell.length_c   1.000
_cell.angle_alpha   90.00
_cell.angle_beta   90.00
_cell.angle_gamma   90.00
#
_symmetry.space_group_name_H-M   'P 1'
#
loop_
_entity.id
_entity.type
_entity.pdbx_description
1 polymer ?
#
loop_
_entity_poly.entity_id
_entity_poly.type
_entity_poly.pdbx_seq_one_letter_code
_entity_poly.pdbx_strand_id
1 'polypeptide(L)'
;MIIIESVYVIRGLMKKKKVWNRGRVVGVKPPLTPEQVSLIKMRLNEAGVLRDLALFSVAIDSSFRGCDLVKLRVSDVMNNGEVHDLITIDQQKTGGRVTAHIIPQTQVLIKEFVEGLDKNTQMMNKHCSICMRY
;
A
#
# COMPACT_ATOMS: atom_id res chain seq x y z
N MET A 1 -1.33 -0.02 44.32
CA MET A 1 -2.53 0.62 43.74
C MET A 1 -2.28 2.11 43.42
N ILE A 2 -1.18 2.45 42.72
CA ILE A 2 -0.83 3.86 42.40
C ILE A 2 -0.38 4.02 40.93
N ILE A 3 0.06 2.95 40.26
CA ILE A 3 0.55 3.02 38.87
C ILE A 3 -0.59 3.11 37.83
N ILE A 4 -1.80 2.65 38.17
CA ILE A 4 -2.92 2.56 37.22
C ILE A 4 -3.57 3.93 36.95
N GLU A 5 -3.66 4.78 37.99
CA GLU A 5 -4.23 6.14 37.92
C GLU A 5 -3.39 7.07 37.03
N SER A 6 -2.06 6.94 37.07
CA SER A 6 -1.15 7.80 36.30
C SER A 6 -1.24 7.59 34.79
N VAL A 7 -1.60 6.38 34.33
CA VAL A 7 -1.77 6.07 32.90
C VAL A 7 -3.06 6.68 32.35
N TYR A 8 -4.12 6.76 33.17
CA TYR A 8 -5.39 7.38 32.79
C TYR A 8 -5.27 8.91 32.66
N VAL A 9 -4.51 9.57 33.52
CA VAL A 9 -4.31 11.03 33.48
C VAL A 9 -3.55 11.48 32.22
N ILE A 10 -2.53 10.72 31.78
CA ILE A 10 -1.75 11.05 30.57
C ILE A 10 -2.60 10.97 29.30
N ARG A 11 -3.60 10.06 29.26
CA ARG A 11 -4.56 9.97 28.13
C ARG A 11 -5.55 11.14 28.08
N GLY A 12 -5.79 11.84 29.19
CA GLY A 12 -6.77 12.93 29.29
C GLY A 12 -6.28 14.29 28.76
N LEU A 13 -4.97 14.50 28.63
CA LEU A 13 -4.37 15.81 28.31
C LEU A 13 -3.81 15.93 26.89
N MET A 14 -4.14 15.01 25.99
CA MET A 14 -3.84 15.20 24.56
C MET A 14 -4.83 16.17 23.94
N LYS A 15 -4.46 17.45 23.80
CA LYS A 15 -5.20 18.43 22.97
C LYS A 15 -5.43 17.81 21.59
N LYS A 16 -6.68 17.44 21.27
CA LYS A 16 -7.05 16.95 19.93
C LYS A 16 -6.67 18.02 18.90
N LYS A 17 -5.56 17.82 18.18
CA LYS A 17 -5.14 18.73 17.11
C LYS A 17 -6.33 18.90 16.16
N LYS A 18 -6.71 20.15 15.90
CA LYS A 18 -7.71 20.48 14.90
C LYS A 18 -7.18 19.92 13.57
N VAL A 19 -7.92 19.01 12.93
CA VAL A 19 -7.53 18.50 11.61
C VAL A 19 -7.36 19.68 10.65
N TRP A 20 -6.29 19.70 9.86
CA TRP A 20 -5.88 20.86 9.05
C TRP A 20 -6.96 21.32 8.06
N ASN A 21 -7.87 20.42 7.71
CA ASN A 21 -8.97 20.60 6.77
C ASN A 21 -10.34 20.86 7.46
N ARG A 22 -10.39 21.07 8.79
CA ARG A 22 -11.68 21.29 9.48
C ARG A 22 -12.37 22.55 8.93
N GLY A 23 -13.57 22.39 8.38
CA GLY A 23 -14.35 23.48 7.79
C GLY A 23 -13.93 23.88 6.37
N ARG A 24 -13.03 23.11 5.74
CA ARG A 24 -12.62 23.30 4.34
C ARG A 24 -13.14 22.13 3.51
N VAL A 25 -13.91 22.42 2.46
CA VAL A 25 -14.21 21.43 1.42
C VAL A 25 -12.93 21.24 0.60
N VAL A 26 -12.14 20.23 0.96
CA VAL A 26 -10.99 19.82 0.15
C VAL A 26 -11.53 18.98 -0.98
N GLY A 27 -11.49 19.51 -2.20
CA GLY A 27 -11.87 18.77 -3.40
C GLY A 27 -11.00 17.53 -3.59
N VAL A 28 -11.43 16.65 -4.49
CA VAL A 28 -10.64 15.48 -4.89
C VAL A 28 -9.32 15.98 -5.48
N LYS A 29 -8.19 15.41 -5.02
CA LYS A 29 -6.88 15.70 -5.61
C LYS A 29 -6.91 15.23 -7.08
N PRO A 30 -6.39 16.02 -8.04
CA PRO A 30 -6.33 15.57 -9.42
C PRO A 30 -5.53 14.25 -9.52
N PRO A 31 -5.91 13.38 -10.47
CA PRO A 31 -5.15 12.16 -10.73
C PRO A 31 -3.72 12.49 -11.18
N LEU A 32 -2.82 11.51 -11.05
CA LEU A 32 -1.46 11.64 -11.56
C LEU A 32 -1.49 11.67 -13.09
N THR A 33 -0.68 12.53 -13.70
CA THR A 33 -0.51 12.53 -15.16
C THR A 33 0.42 11.39 -15.60
N PRO A 34 0.33 10.91 -16.85
CA PRO A 34 1.25 9.88 -17.36
C PRO A 34 2.72 10.24 -17.22
N GLU A 35 3.06 11.52 -17.41
CA GLU A 35 4.42 12.06 -17.26
C GLU A 35 4.89 11.98 -15.80
N GLN A 36 4.00 12.29 -14.85
CA GLN A 36 4.29 12.16 -13.42
C GLN A 36 4.51 10.70 -13.03
N VAL A 37 3.68 9.78 -13.55
CA VAL A 37 3.84 8.34 -13.30
C VAL A 37 5.19 7.85 -13.84
N SER A 38 5.53 8.24 -15.07
CA SER A 38 6.81 7.90 -15.70
C SER A 38 7.99 8.43 -14.88
N LEU A 39 7.93 9.69 -14.47
CA LEU A 39 8.95 10.32 -13.64
C LEU A 39 9.13 9.57 -12.31
N ILE A 40 8.03 9.20 -11.63
CA ILE A 40 8.10 8.44 -10.38
C ILE A 40 8.75 7.07 -10.61
N LYS A 41 8.34 6.33 -11.65
CA LYS A 41 8.95 5.03 -12.01
C LYS A 41 10.45 5.17 -12.24
N MET A 42 10.87 6.19 -12.99
CA MET A 42 12.28 6.47 -13.26
C MET A 42 13.06 6.73 -11.96
N ARG A 43 12.55 7.58 -11.06
CA ARG A 43 13.22 7.88 -9.79
C ARG A 43 13.33 6.66 -8.87
N LEU A 44 12.31 5.82 -8.82
CA LEU A 44 12.35 4.57 -8.03
C LEU A 44 13.36 3.57 -8.59
N ASN A 45 13.44 3.49 -9.93
CA ASN A 45 14.42 2.65 -10.63
C ASN A 45 15.85 3.13 -10.39
N GLU A 46 16.12 4.43 -10.52
CA GLU A 46 17.43 5.03 -10.26
C GLU A 46 17.89 4.85 -8.80
N ALA A 47 16.95 4.89 -7.85
CA ALA A 47 17.23 4.66 -6.45
C ALA A 47 17.49 3.18 -6.10
N GLY A 48 17.28 2.25 -7.04
CA GLY A 48 17.46 0.81 -6.81
C GLY A 48 16.45 0.20 -5.84
N VAL A 49 15.32 0.86 -5.59
CA VAL A 49 14.31 0.39 -4.62
C VAL A 49 13.27 -0.47 -5.34
N LEU A 50 13.67 -1.69 -5.71
CA LEU A 50 12.88 -2.61 -6.53
C LEU A 50 11.49 -2.91 -5.94
N ARG A 51 11.39 -3.08 -4.62
CA ARG A 51 10.10 -3.29 -3.92
C ARG A 51 9.12 -2.15 -4.19
N ASP A 52 9.57 -0.92 -4.03
CA ASP A 52 8.70 0.25 -4.12
C ASP A 52 8.31 0.50 -5.58
N LEU A 53 9.21 0.20 -6.53
CA LEU A 53 8.93 0.22 -7.97
C LEU A 53 7.87 -0.83 -8.37
N ALA A 54 7.99 -2.06 -7.87
CA ALA A 54 7.03 -3.14 -8.11
C ALA A 54 5.65 -2.81 -7.51
N LEU A 55 5.62 -2.39 -6.25
CA LEU A 55 4.37 -1.99 -5.57
C LEU A 55 3.70 -0.78 -6.25
N PHE A 56 4.48 0.23 -6.66
CA PHE A 56 3.94 1.38 -7.37
C PHE A 56 3.34 0.97 -8.72
N SER A 57 4.03 0.11 -9.48
CA SER A 57 3.51 -0.38 -10.77
C SER A 57 2.22 -1.19 -10.59
N VAL A 58 2.15 -2.07 -9.59
CA VAL A 58 0.92 -2.80 -9.24
C VAL A 58 -0.22 -1.85 -8.86
N ALA A 59 0.07 -0.79 -8.09
CA ALA A 59 -0.94 0.19 -7.69
C ALA A 59 -1.53 0.94 -8.89
N ILE A 60 -0.70 1.29 -9.88
CA ILE A 60 -1.13 1.97 -11.11
C ILE A 60 -2.00 1.04 -11.97
N ASP A 61 -1.59 -0.22 -12.16
CA ASP A 61 -2.33 -1.16 -13.02
C ASP A 61 -3.66 -1.56 -12.39
N SER A 62 -3.67 -1.80 -11.07
CA SER A 62 -4.82 -2.37 -10.37
C SER A 62 -5.81 -1.36 -9.83
N SER A 63 -5.38 -0.10 -9.62
CA SER A 63 -6.16 0.91 -8.90
C SER A 63 -6.66 0.44 -7.52
N PHE A 64 -5.94 -0.49 -6.87
CA PHE A 64 -6.28 -0.95 -5.52
C PHE A 64 -6.12 0.18 -4.49
N ARG A 65 -6.89 0.08 -3.40
CA ARG A 65 -6.77 1.05 -2.30
C ARG A 65 -5.46 0.83 -1.56
N GLY A 66 -4.90 1.91 -1.02
CA GLY A 66 -3.67 1.83 -0.23
C GLY A 66 -3.75 0.79 0.90
N CYS A 67 -4.90 0.67 1.59
CA CYS A 67 -5.11 -0.33 2.63
C CYS A 67 -5.07 -1.79 2.13
N ASP A 68 -5.47 -2.01 0.89
CA ASP A 68 -5.47 -3.34 0.27
C ASP A 68 -4.05 -3.67 -0.21
N LEU A 69 -3.34 -2.71 -0.82
CA LEU A 69 -1.93 -2.83 -1.20
C LEU A 69 -1.01 -3.12 -0.01
N VAL A 70 -1.26 -2.51 1.16
CA VAL A 70 -0.50 -2.78 2.39
C VAL A 70 -0.60 -4.25 2.82
N LYS A 71 -1.74 -4.91 2.54
CA LYS A 71 -2.00 -6.29 2.97
C LYS A 71 -1.68 -7.33 1.90
N LEU A 72 -1.37 -6.89 0.68
CA LEU A 72 -1.03 -7.73 -0.46
C LEU A 72 0.15 -8.65 -0.13
N ARG A 73 -0.03 -9.95 -0.39
CA ARG A 73 0.95 -10.99 -0.16
C ARG A 73 1.54 -11.48 -1.47
N VAL A 74 2.71 -12.12 -1.37
CA VAL A 74 3.32 -12.85 -2.49
C VAL A 74 2.35 -13.86 -3.11
N SER A 75 1.60 -14.60 -2.29
CA SER A 75 0.60 -15.57 -2.75
C SER A 75 -0.56 -14.98 -3.55
N ASP A 76 -0.83 -13.67 -3.40
CA ASP A 76 -1.93 -13.00 -4.10
C ASP A 76 -1.53 -12.61 -5.53
N VAL A 77 -0.22 -12.52 -5.79
CA VAL A 77 0.34 -12.01 -7.05
C VAL A 77 1.10 -13.09 -7.85
N MET A 78 1.62 -14.11 -7.18
CA MET A 78 2.43 -15.16 -7.79
C MET A 78 2.13 -16.51 -7.14
N ASN A 79 2.14 -17.56 -7.96
CA ASN A 79 2.14 -18.95 -7.51
C ASN A 79 3.14 -19.77 -8.33
N ASN A 80 3.86 -20.69 -7.68
CA ASN A 80 4.83 -21.60 -8.33
C ASN A 80 5.84 -20.91 -9.29
N GLY A 81 6.24 -19.66 -9.01
CA GLY A 81 7.20 -18.91 -9.84
C GLY A 81 6.59 -18.17 -11.04
N GLU A 82 5.26 -18.23 -11.21
CA GLU A 82 4.52 -17.51 -12.25
C GLU A 82 3.65 -16.42 -11.63
N VAL A 83 3.73 -15.21 -12.20
CA VAL A 83 2.89 -14.07 -11.79
C VAL A 83 1.52 -14.22 -12.43
N HIS A 84 0.46 -13.98 -11.67
CA HIS A 84 -0.89 -14.01 -12.19
C HIS A 84 -1.16 -12.85 -13.15
N ASP A 85 -1.82 -13.12 -14.28
CA ASP A 85 -2.33 -12.07 -15.16
C ASP A 85 -3.40 -11.22 -14.46
N LEU A 86 -4.12 -11.83 -13.52
CA LEU A 86 -5.19 -11.22 -12.74
C LEU A 86 -4.90 -11.35 -11.25
N ILE A 87 -4.86 -10.24 -10.53
CA ILE A 87 -4.79 -10.22 -9.06
C ILE A 87 -6.20 -10.02 -8.52
N THR A 88 -6.60 -10.86 -7.57
CA THR A 88 -7.90 -10.77 -6.91
C THR A 88 -7.71 -10.51 -5.43
N ILE A 89 -8.34 -9.45 -4.92
CA ILE A 89 -8.32 -9.06 -3.50
C ILE A 89 -9.73 -8.90 -2.96
N ASP A 90 -9.92 -9.23 -1.68
CA ASP A 90 -11.17 -8.95 -0.97
C ASP A 90 -11.07 -7.55 -0.33
N GLN A 91 -11.88 -6.60 -0.81
CA GLN A 91 -11.84 -5.23 -0.34
C GLN A 91 -12.41 -5.10 1.06
N GLN A 92 -11.64 -4.56 1.99
CA GLN A 92 -12.07 -4.45 3.39
C GLN A 92 -13.26 -3.53 3.60
N LYS A 93 -13.30 -2.42 2.87
CA LYS A 93 -14.30 -1.37 3.10
C LYS A 93 -15.68 -1.75 2.60
N THR A 94 -15.75 -2.51 1.52
CA THR A 94 -17.00 -2.87 0.82
C THR A 94 -17.34 -4.35 0.94
N GLY A 95 -16.40 -5.18 1.42
CA GLY A 95 -16.55 -6.64 1.46
C GLY A 95 -16.54 -7.31 0.08
N GLY A 96 -16.41 -6.53 -1.00
CA GLY A 96 -16.47 -7.02 -2.37
C GLY A 96 -15.11 -7.53 -2.85
N ARG A 97 -15.14 -8.63 -3.60
CA ARG A 97 -13.98 -9.14 -4.33
C ARG A 97 -13.72 -8.29 -5.57
N VAL A 98 -12.49 -7.82 -5.72
CA VAL A 98 -12.07 -7.04 -6.89
C VAL A 98 -10.89 -7.73 -7.56
N THR A 99 -11.00 -7.87 -8.87
CA THR A 99 -9.98 -8.45 -9.73
C THR A 99 -9.42 -7.38 -10.66
N ALA A 100 -8.11 -7.32 -10.81
CA ALA A 100 -7.42 -6.40 -11.69
C ALA A 100 -6.39 -7.10 -12.57
N HIS A 101 -6.22 -6.62 -13.80
CA HIS A 101 -5.23 -7.13 -14.73
C HIS A 101 -3.87 -6.47 -14.52
N ILE A 102 -2.80 -7.26 -14.61
CA ILE A 102 -1.43 -6.79 -14.47
C ILE A 102 -0.73 -6.83 -15.81
N ILE A 103 -0.11 -5.72 -16.20
CA ILE A 103 0.56 -5.64 -17.50
C ILE A 103 1.88 -6.43 -17.45
N PRO A 104 2.35 -6.98 -18.60
CA PRO A 104 3.57 -7.80 -18.65
C PRO A 104 4.80 -7.12 -18.05
N GLN A 105 4.94 -5.80 -18.23
CA GLN A 105 6.05 -5.04 -17.65
C GLN A 105 6.07 -5.11 -16.12
N THR A 106 4.90 -5.00 -15.49
CA THR A 106 4.78 -5.09 -14.04
C THR A 106 5.01 -6.53 -13.56
N GLN A 107 4.63 -7.53 -14.34
CA GLN A 107 4.90 -8.94 -14.01
C GLN A 107 6.40 -9.22 -13.90
N VAL A 108 7.23 -8.66 -14.79
CA VAL A 108 8.69 -8.77 -14.72
C VAL A 108 9.21 -8.19 -13.40
N LEU A 109 8.76 -6.99 -13.04
CA LEU A 109 9.17 -6.32 -11.80
C LEU A 109 8.73 -7.10 -10.54
N ILE A 110 7.51 -7.67 -10.55
CA ILE A 110 7.03 -8.51 -9.46
C ILE A 110 7.91 -9.76 -9.34
N LYS A 111 8.21 -10.42 -10.46
CA LYS A 111 9.02 -11.63 -10.48
C LYS A 111 10.43 -11.40 -9.92
N GLU A 112 11.07 -10.31 -10.35
CA GLU A 112 12.39 -9.90 -9.86
C GLU A 112 12.36 -9.57 -8.36
N PHE A 113 11.30 -8.89 -7.88
CA PHE A 113 11.17 -8.55 -6.48
C PHE A 113 10.89 -9.77 -5.58
N VAL A 114 10.06 -10.69 -6.05
CA VAL A 114 9.56 -11.83 -5.26
C VAL A 114 10.54 -12.99 -5.20
N GLU A 115 11.58 -12.98 -6.06
CA GLU A 115 12.60 -14.04 -6.07
C GLU A 115 13.22 -14.24 -4.68
N GLY A 116 13.02 -15.43 -4.11
CA GLY A 116 13.50 -15.79 -2.77
C GLY A 116 12.61 -15.40 -1.58
N LEU A 117 11.41 -14.83 -1.80
CA LEU A 117 10.46 -14.51 -0.73
C LEU A 117 9.49 -15.68 -0.43
N ASP A 118 9.09 -15.83 0.84
CA ASP A 118 8.04 -16.79 1.23
C ASP A 118 6.65 -16.31 0.75
N LYS A 119 5.77 -17.25 0.40
CA LYS A 119 4.39 -16.99 -0.05
C LYS A 119 3.55 -16.14 0.92
N ASN A 120 3.80 -16.22 2.23
CA ASN A 120 3.06 -15.45 3.23
C ASN A 120 3.64 -14.06 3.48
N THR A 121 4.78 -13.75 2.86
CA THR A 121 5.43 -12.46 2.97
C THR A 121 4.52 -11.38 2.42
N GLN A 122 4.34 -10.31 3.18
CA GLN A 122 3.66 -9.12 2.69
C GLN A 122 4.60 -8.34 1.80
N MET A 123 4.09 -7.85 0.66
CA MET A 123 4.91 -7.10 -0.28
C MET A 123 5.38 -5.76 0.32
N MET A 124 4.60 -5.16 1.22
CA MET A 124 4.97 -3.93 1.92
C MET A 124 5.37 -4.19 3.38
N ASN A 125 6.47 -3.57 3.82
CA ASN A 125 6.95 -3.76 5.20
C ASN A 125 5.98 -3.10 6.21
N LYS A 126 5.58 -3.84 7.25
CA LYS A 126 4.63 -3.39 8.29
C LYS A 126 5.15 -2.28 9.21
N HIS A 127 6.40 -1.84 9.06
CA HIS A 127 7.07 -0.89 9.95
C HIS A 127 6.68 0.59 9.72
N CYS A 128 5.48 0.85 9.19
CA CYS A 128 4.92 2.19 9.18
C CYS A 128 3.80 2.28 10.23
N SER A 129 4.09 2.90 11.37
CA SER A 129 3.13 3.20 12.44
C SER A 129 1.96 4.10 11.99
N ILE A 130 2.02 4.65 10.77
CA ILE A 130 0.96 5.39 10.08
C ILE A 130 0.01 4.45 9.30
N CYS A 131 0.49 3.33 8.76
CA CYS A 131 -0.31 2.43 7.91
C CYS A 131 -1.22 1.47 8.71
N MET A 132 -1.07 1.37 10.03
CA MET A 132 -1.86 0.46 10.88
C MET A 132 -2.92 1.17 11.74
N ARG A 133 -3.23 2.45 11.50
CA ARG A 133 -4.23 3.22 12.29
C ARG A 133 -5.49 3.65 11.55
N TYR A 134 -5.79 3.06 10.39
CA TYR A 134 -7.04 3.27 9.66
C TYR A 134 -7.70 1.95 9.30
#